data_AF-B5JI12-F1
#
_entry.id   AF-B5JI12-F1
#
_cell.length_a   1.000
_cell.length_b   1.000
_cell.length_c   1.000
_cell.angle_alpha   90.00
_cell.angle_beta   90.00
_cell.angle_gamma   90.00
#
_symmetry.space_group_name_H-M   'P 1'
#
loop_
_entity.id
_entity.type
_entity.pdbx_description
1 polymer ?
#
loop_
_entity_poly.entity_id
_entity_poly.type
_entity_poly.pdbx_seq_one_letter_code
_entity_poly.pdbx_strand_id
1 'polypeptide(L)'
;MKTILLSFVLGVFAMPLLLLASPERDTPSNEYCPVTPTDLAEADIHTEYKGETIYFCCKSCLRDFNKDPEVYLANLASTEESGGHGEHGHGSTEAQAHGSDERSEHGDSEHDHSDHGGGGSNPIVSFLGKLHVLAVHFPVALIPFAALLAILSPLLRKPAFNQLADISLFAGAFAAVVAAIMGWIAASQSSYPDNLSVILEYHRWLGTSVATLAALVSAVILYWPKTRYRIPLYAALALLVFTAGHFGGSLIYGPDYLF
;
A
#
# COMPACT_ATOMS: atom_id res chain seq x y z
N MET A 1 -18.44 11.64 -35.14
CA MET A 1 -17.37 11.08 -34.27
C MET A 1 -17.07 11.93 -33.04
N LYS A 2 -17.02 13.28 -33.13
CA LYS A 2 -16.83 14.16 -31.96
C LYS A 2 -17.95 14.09 -30.90
N THR A 3 -19.17 13.74 -31.29
CA THR A 3 -20.33 13.64 -30.40
C THR A 3 -20.39 12.33 -29.61
N ILE A 4 -19.91 11.22 -30.19
CA ILE A 4 -19.95 9.89 -29.55
C ILE A 4 -18.93 9.81 -28.40
N LEU A 5 -17.79 10.50 -28.54
CA LEU A 5 -16.75 10.56 -27.50
C LEU A 5 -17.17 11.44 -26.30
N LEU A 6 -17.98 12.49 -26.55
CA LEU A 6 -18.55 13.35 -25.51
C LEU A 6 -19.68 12.65 -24.72
N SER A 7 -20.42 11.75 -25.37
CA SER A 7 -21.45 10.93 -24.70
C SER A 7 -20.87 9.80 -23.86
N PHE A 8 -19.65 9.31 -24.16
CA PHE A 8 -19.00 8.26 -23.36
C PHE A 8 -18.42 8.79 -22.04
N VAL A 9 -18.06 10.09 -21.99
CA VAL A 9 -17.63 10.77 -20.75
C VAL A 9 -18.79 10.99 -19.77
N LEU A 10 -20.04 10.98 -20.25
CA LEU A 10 -21.24 11.12 -19.41
C LEU A 10 -21.98 9.79 -19.11
N GLY A 11 -21.60 8.68 -19.76
CA GLY A 11 -22.44 7.47 -19.84
C GLY A 11 -22.04 6.27 -18.97
N VAL A 12 -20.98 6.36 -18.15
CA VAL A 12 -20.52 5.23 -17.32
C VAL A 12 -21.13 5.24 -15.91
N PHE A 13 -21.99 6.21 -15.61
CA PHE A 13 -22.77 6.28 -14.35
C PHE A 13 -24.05 5.43 -14.39
N ALA A 14 -23.96 4.15 -14.76
CA ALA A 14 -25.05 3.18 -14.56
C ALA A 14 -24.55 1.74 -14.72
N MET A 15 -23.97 1.16 -13.66
CA MET A 15 -24.13 -0.27 -13.40
C MET A 15 -24.01 -0.54 -11.90
N PRO A 16 -24.86 -1.45 -11.38
CA PRO A 16 -25.46 -1.34 -10.08
C PRO A 16 -24.59 -1.95 -9.00
N LEU A 17 -24.75 -1.35 -7.82
CA LEU A 17 -24.58 -1.92 -6.51
C LEU A 17 -25.27 -3.31 -6.44
N LEU A 18 -24.54 -4.39 -6.69
CA LEU A 18 -24.91 -5.73 -6.28
C LEU A 18 -23.70 -6.67 -6.28
N LEU A 19 -23.02 -6.79 -5.13
CA LEU A 19 -22.75 -8.07 -4.48
C LEU A 19 -22.13 -7.79 -3.11
N LEU A 20 -22.98 -7.72 -2.08
CA LEU A 20 -22.56 -8.05 -0.72
C LEU A 20 -22.44 -9.57 -0.67
N ALA A 21 -21.25 -10.07 -0.94
CA ALA A 21 -20.82 -11.37 -0.48
C ALA A 21 -19.56 -11.12 0.35
N SER A 22 -19.76 -10.74 1.62
CA SER A 22 -18.69 -10.85 2.61
C SER A 22 -18.41 -12.34 2.79
N PRO A 23 -17.18 -12.83 2.54
CA PRO A 23 -16.81 -14.14 3.06
C PRO A 23 -16.95 -14.09 4.58
N GLU A 24 -17.48 -15.16 5.18
CA GLU A 24 -17.42 -15.32 6.64
C GLU A 24 -15.96 -15.15 7.07
N ARG A 25 -15.71 -14.21 7.97
CA ARG A 25 -14.39 -13.98 8.53
C ARG A 25 -14.18 -15.05 9.58
N ASP A 26 -13.34 -16.03 9.28
CA ASP A 26 -12.81 -16.93 10.29
C ASP A 26 -12.17 -16.08 11.39
N THR A 27 -12.66 -16.24 12.61
CA THR A 27 -12.09 -15.59 13.78
C THR A 27 -10.73 -16.20 14.04
N PRO A 28 -9.65 -15.40 14.12
CA PRO A 28 -8.33 -15.93 14.41
C PRO A 28 -8.34 -16.63 15.79
N SER A 29 -7.64 -17.75 15.89
CA SER A 29 -7.51 -18.54 17.13
C SER A 29 -6.83 -17.75 18.25
N ASN A 30 -5.92 -16.84 17.89
CA ASN A 30 -5.26 -15.90 18.79
C ASN A 30 -5.67 -14.46 18.49
N GLU A 31 -6.01 -13.70 19.53
CA GLU A 31 -6.40 -12.29 19.41
C GLU A 31 -5.19 -11.37 19.14
N TYR A 32 -4.03 -11.71 19.68
CA TYR A 32 -2.80 -10.93 19.61
C TYR A 32 -1.67 -11.66 18.89
N CYS A 33 -0.80 -10.90 18.21
CA CYS A 33 0.35 -11.42 17.50
C CYS A 33 1.39 -12.00 18.48
N PRO A 34 1.85 -13.25 18.30
CA PRO A 34 2.80 -13.86 19.24
C PRO A 34 4.21 -13.25 19.15
N VAL A 35 4.55 -12.61 18.03
CA VAL A 35 5.83 -11.89 17.86
C VAL A 35 5.76 -10.49 18.47
N THR A 36 4.58 -9.86 18.42
CA THR A 36 4.34 -8.52 18.95
C THR A 36 3.03 -8.52 19.77
N PRO A 37 3.07 -8.91 21.06
CA PRO A 37 1.87 -9.15 21.87
C PRO A 37 0.95 -7.94 22.10
N THR A 38 1.39 -6.74 21.72
CA THR A 38 0.60 -5.51 21.76
C THR A 38 -0.29 -5.31 20.53
N ASP A 39 -0.02 -6.03 19.44
CA ASP A 39 -0.71 -5.88 18.16
C ASP A 39 -1.74 -7.00 17.96
N LEU A 40 -2.89 -6.65 17.38
CA LEU A 40 -3.92 -7.63 17.04
C LEU A 40 -3.48 -8.50 15.85
N ALA A 41 -3.81 -9.78 15.91
CA ALA A 41 -3.54 -10.71 14.82
C ALA A 41 -4.54 -10.51 13.66
N GLU A 42 -4.05 -10.58 12.42
CA GLU A 42 -4.87 -10.47 11.21
C GLU A 42 -5.18 -11.86 10.63
N ALA A 43 -6.45 -12.11 10.26
CA ALA A 43 -6.90 -13.42 9.78
C ALA A 43 -6.23 -13.87 8.46
N ASP A 44 -5.74 -12.93 7.65
CA ASP A 44 -5.11 -13.16 6.35
C ASP A 44 -3.62 -13.51 6.42
N ILE A 45 -3.00 -13.41 7.60
CA ILE A 45 -1.58 -13.70 7.81
C ILE A 45 -1.43 -14.77 8.89
N HIS A 46 -1.28 -16.02 8.47
CA HIS A 46 -1.21 -17.17 9.38
C HIS A 46 -0.20 -18.24 8.94
N THR A 47 0.15 -19.13 9.87
CA THR A 47 0.92 -20.35 9.62
C THR A 47 0.35 -21.50 10.43
N GLU A 48 0.54 -22.73 9.99
CA GLU A 48 0.17 -23.92 10.76
C GLU A 48 1.40 -24.44 11.52
N TYR A 49 1.30 -24.50 12.85
CA TYR A 49 2.37 -24.99 13.72
C TYR A 49 1.80 -25.97 14.74
N LYS A 50 2.34 -27.20 14.77
CA LYS A 50 1.87 -28.30 15.65
C LYS A 50 0.36 -28.59 15.57
N GLY A 51 -0.25 -28.36 14.40
CA GLY A 51 -1.68 -28.62 14.15
C GLY A 51 -2.61 -27.49 14.59
N GLU A 52 -2.04 -26.36 15.02
CA GLU A 52 -2.77 -25.13 15.34
C GLU A 52 -2.46 -24.05 14.31
N THR A 53 -3.48 -23.31 13.88
CA THR A 53 -3.29 -22.15 13.02
C THR A 53 -2.96 -20.95 13.89
N ILE A 54 -1.84 -20.29 13.64
CA ILE A 54 -1.38 -19.12 14.39
C ILE A 54 -1.42 -17.91 13.46
N TYR A 55 -2.01 -16.82 13.93
CA TYR A 55 -2.24 -15.59 13.17
C TYR A 55 -1.29 -14.45 13.62
N PHE A 56 -0.97 -13.53 12.71
CA PHE A 56 0.05 -12.49 12.91
C PHE A 56 -0.44 -11.10 12.47
N CYS A 57 0.13 -10.04 13.03
CA CYS A 57 -0.20 -8.66 12.63
C CYS A 57 0.45 -8.23 11.30
N CYS A 58 1.52 -8.90 10.85
CA CYS A 58 2.19 -8.57 9.60
C CYS A 58 3.03 -9.73 9.04
N LYS A 59 3.41 -9.63 7.76
CA LYS A 59 4.28 -10.62 7.08
C LYS A 59 5.68 -10.69 7.68
N SER A 60 6.16 -9.65 8.37
CA SER A 60 7.46 -9.72 9.04
C SER A 60 7.39 -10.64 10.25
N CYS A 61 6.39 -10.46 11.11
CA CYS A 61 6.15 -11.33 12.25
C CYS A 61 5.98 -12.80 11.82
N LEU A 62 5.28 -13.07 10.72
CA LEU A 62 5.20 -14.42 10.17
C LEU A 62 6.59 -15.01 9.82
N ARG A 63 7.48 -14.20 9.23
CA ARG A 63 8.85 -14.65 8.90
C ARG A 63 9.68 -14.88 10.15
N ASP A 64 9.58 -13.99 11.13
CA ASP A 64 10.33 -14.08 12.39
C ASP A 64 9.88 -15.30 13.19
N PHE A 65 8.56 -15.56 13.24
CA PHE A 65 7.99 -16.77 13.82
C PHE A 65 8.47 -18.03 13.10
N ASN A 66 8.44 -18.08 11.76
CA ASN A 66 8.90 -19.26 11.01
C ASN A 66 10.40 -19.53 11.17
N LYS A 67 11.19 -18.52 11.55
CA LYS A 67 12.62 -18.64 11.78
C LYS A 67 12.92 -19.32 13.12
N ASP A 68 12.30 -18.85 14.19
CA ASP A 68 12.52 -19.36 15.56
C ASP A 68 11.18 -19.47 16.34
N PRO A 69 10.29 -20.43 16.00
CA PRO A 69 8.93 -20.49 16.56
C PRO A 69 8.91 -20.66 18.08
N GLU A 70 9.83 -21.44 18.62
CA GLU A 70 9.88 -21.84 20.04
C GLU A 70 9.99 -20.64 20.99
N VAL A 71 10.62 -19.55 20.54
CA VAL A 71 10.81 -18.31 21.31
C VAL A 71 9.48 -17.57 21.54
N TYR A 72 8.52 -17.74 20.64
CA TYR A 72 7.26 -17.00 20.64
C TYR A 72 6.07 -17.80 21.19
N LEU A 73 6.25 -19.10 21.49
CA LEU A 73 5.18 -19.96 22.00
C LEU A 73 4.69 -19.54 23.39
N ALA A 74 5.56 -18.96 24.21
CA ALA A 74 5.18 -18.46 25.54
C ALA A 74 4.15 -17.32 25.46
N ASN A 75 4.10 -16.59 24.34
CA ASN A 75 3.18 -15.49 24.11
C ASN A 75 1.79 -15.95 23.64
N LEU A 76 1.61 -17.24 23.32
CA LEU A 76 0.31 -17.84 22.97
C LEU A 76 -0.42 -18.36 24.21
N ALA A 77 0.31 -18.81 25.23
CA ALA A 77 -0.25 -19.43 26.43
C ALA A 77 -0.92 -18.43 27.40
N SER A 78 -0.61 -17.14 27.31
CA SER A 78 -1.14 -16.12 28.23
C SER A 78 -2.60 -15.74 27.98
N THR A 79 -3.24 -16.30 26.94
CA THR A 79 -4.63 -15.97 26.56
C THR A 79 -5.66 -17.04 26.94
N GLU A 80 -5.26 -18.22 27.43
CA GLU A 80 -6.19 -19.31 27.76
C GLU A 80 -6.69 -19.32 29.23
N GLU A 81 -6.09 -18.55 30.16
CA GLU A 81 -6.41 -18.63 31.61
C GLU A 81 -7.05 -17.37 32.23
N SER A 82 -7.98 -16.68 31.54
CA SER A 82 -8.84 -15.67 32.19
C SER A 82 -10.32 -16.06 32.17
N GLY A 83 -10.60 -17.22 32.75
CA GLY A 83 -11.95 -17.68 33.08
C GLY A 83 -11.96 -18.49 34.37
N GLY A 84 -11.83 -17.85 35.53
CA GLY A 84 -12.00 -18.56 36.81
C GLY A 84 -11.66 -17.74 38.06
N HIS A 85 -12.68 -17.38 38.83
CA HIS A 85 -12.57 -16.86 40.20
C HIS A 85 -11.82 -17.82 41.15
N GLY A 86 -10.98 -17.27 42.04
CA GLY A 86 -10.45 -18.00 43.19
C GLY A 86 -9.60 -17.12 44.11
N GLU A 87 -10.07 -16.93 45.34
CA GLU A 87 -9.48 -16.15 46.43
C GLU A 87 -8.21 -16.78 47.07
N HIS A 88 -7.63 -15.99 48.00
CA HIS A 88 -6.66 -16.32 49.08
C HIS A 88 -5.18 -16.20 48.67
N GLY A 89 -4.27 -15.54 49.40
CA GLY A 89 -4.26 -15.02 50.76
C GLY A 89 -2.90 -15.33 51.42
N HIS A 90 -2.30 -14.34 52.09
CA HIS A 90 -1.07 -14.38 52.93
C HIS A 90 0.28 -14.48 52.16
N GLY A 91 1.39 -13.85 52.57
CA GLY A 91 1.71 -13.04 53.75
C GLY A 91 3.24 -12.83 53.81
N SER A 92 3.63 -11.60 54.17
CA SER A 92 4.94 -11.07 54.63
C SER A 92 6.19 -11.97 54.75
N THR A 93 7.36 -11.48 54.34
CA THR A 93 8.49 -11.15 55.26
C THR A 93 9.62 -10.38 54.56
N GLU A 94 10.24 -9.48 55.32
CA GLU A 94 11.33 -8.57 54.96
C GLU A 94 12.73 -9.20 55.12
N ALA A 95 13.71 -8.53 54.50
CA ALA A 95 15.06 -8.19 55.00
C ALA A 95 16.31 -8.85 54.37
N GLN A 96 17.02 -8.00 53.60
CA GLN A 96 18.44 -7.60 53.73
C GLN A 96 19.63 -8.49 53.24
N ALA A 97 20.28 -7.95 52.19
CA ALA A 97 21.69 -7.53 52.05
C ALA A 97 22.86 -8.56 51.99
N HIS A 98 23.63 -8.47 50.88
CA HIS A 98 25.10 -8.62 50.67
C HIS A 98 25.30 -8.84 49.15
N GLY A 99 26.14 -8.19 48.33
CA GLY A 99 27.29 -7.31 48.50
C GLY A 99 28.51 -7.92 47.80
N SER A 100 28.80 -7.57 46.54
CA SER A 100 30.17 -7.41 45.98
C SER A 100 30.18 -7.19 44.46
N ASP A 101 31.04 -6.25 44.09
CA ASP A 101 31.49 -5.82 42.76
C ASP A 101 31.70 -6.91 41.72
N GLU A 102 31.30 -6.65 40.46
CA GLU A 102 32.17 -6.81 39.30
C GLU A 102 31.57 -6.12 38.07
N ARG A 103 32.41 -5.32 37.41
CA ARG A 103 32.07 -4.44 36.29
C ARG A 103 32.03 -5.23 34.98
N SER A 104 30.86 -5.29 34.36
CA SER A 104 30.69 -5.67 32.95
C SER A 104 29.90 -4.57 32.24
N GLU A 105 30.58 -3.76 31.43
CA GLU A 105 29.96 -2.80 30.53
C GLU A 105 29.27 -3.55 29.38
N HIS A 106 27.96 -3.73 29.51
CA HIS A 106 27.07 -4.11 28.43
C HIS A 106 25.79 -3.26 28.48
N GLY A 107 25.69 -2.34 27.51
CA GLY A 107 24.46 -1.94 26.81
C GLY A 107 23.33 -1.30 27.60
N ASP A 108 23.18 0.01 27.44
CA ASP A 108 21.88 0.70 27.59
C ASP A 108 21.72 1.66 26.40
N SER A 109 21.38 1.12 25.23
CA SER A 109 20.70 1.92 24.21
C SER A 109 19.26 2.06 24.66
N GLU A 110 18.97 3.15 25.36
CA GLU A 110 17.62 3.64 25.62
C GLU A 110 16.91 3.80 24.26
N HIS A 111 16.23 2.75 23.82
CA HIS A 111 15.25 2.85 22.76
C HIS A 111 13.98 3.43 23.38
N ASP A 112 13.96 4.76 23.41
CA ASP A 112 12.78 5.58 23.68
C ASP A 112 11.74 5.29 22.58
N HIS A 113 10.91 4.27 22.83
CA HIS A 113 9.68 4.04 22.08
C HIS A 113 8.70 5.14 22.46
N SER A 114 8.93 6.33 21.89
CA SER A 114 8.00 7.43 21.91
C SER A 114 6.75 7.03 21.13
N ASP A 115 5.81 6.53 21.92
CA ASP A 115 4.37 6.46 21.76
C ASP A 115 3.85 7.41 20.65
N HIS A 116 3.68 6.88 19.43
CA HIS A 116 2.94 7.59 18.40
C HIS A 116 1.44 7.37 18.65
N GLY A 117 0.92 8.34 19.40
CA GLY A 117 -0.46 8.49 19.84
C GLY A 117 -1.51 7.94 18.88
N GLY A 118 -2.41 7.15 19.49
CA GLY A 118 -3.66 6.70 18.90
C GLY A 118 -4.51 7.87 18.41
N GLY A 119 -4.40 8.14 17.11
CA GLY A 119 -5.44 8.81 16.34
C GLY A 119 -6.35 7.73 15.77
N GLY A 120 -7.59 7.64 16.27
CA GLY A 120 -8.58 6.64 15.85
C GLY A 120 -8.55 6.41 14.34
N SER A 121 -8.11 5.23 13.93
CA SER A 121 -7.98 4.85 12.53
C SER A 121 -9.37 4.75 11.93
N ASN A 122 -9.83 5.84 11.33
CA ASN A 122 -11.08 5.83 10.57
C ASN A 122 -10.96 4.72 9.51
N PRO A 123 -11.76 3.64 9.57
CA PRO A 123 -11.58 2.44 8.74
C PRO A 123 -11.65 2.77 7.24
N ILE A 124 -12.39 3.83 6.90
CA ILE A 124 -12.50 4.41 5.57
C ILE A 124 -11.13 4.83 5.02
N VAL A 125 -10.26 5.39 5.85
CA VAL A 125 -9.03 6.04 5.41
C VAL A 125 -7.89 5.03 5.26
N SER A 126 -7.89 3.96 6.06
CA SER A 126 -7.07 2.75 5.83
C SER A 126 -7.49 2.01 4.54
N PHE A 127 -8.79 1.87 4.31
CA PHE A 127 -9.31 1.29 3.07
C PHE A 127 -8.92 2.10 1.83
N LEU A 128 -8.94 3.44 1.91
CA LEU A 128 -8.52 4.32 0.82
C LEU A 128 -7.04 4.16 0.45
N GLY A 129 -6.17 3.87 1.42
CA GLY A 129 -4.76 3.54 1.16
C GLY A 129 -4.61 2.27 0.33
N LYS A 130 -5.33 1.19 0.68
CA LYS A 130 -5.34 -0.06 -0.09
C LYS A 130 -5.92 0.13 -1.49
N LEU A 131 -6.98 0.92 -1.61
CA LEU A 131 -7.57 1.26 -2.91
C LEU A 131 -6.67 2.16 -3.76
N HIS A 132 -5.81 3.01 -3.17
CA HIS A 132 -4.87 3.82 -3.95
C HIS A 132 -3.92 2.92 -4.74
N VAL A 133 -3.37 1.88 -4.10
CA VAL A 133 -2.52 0.88 -4.77
C VAL A 133 -3.28 0.21 -5.91
N LEU A 134 -4.56 -0.16 -5.71
CA LEU A 134 -5.38 -0.68 -6.80
C LEU A 134 -5.55 0.33 -7.95
N ALA A 135 -5.86 1.59 -7.61
CA ALA A 135 -6.11 2.65 -8.57
C ALA A 135 -4.87 3.00 -9.41
N VAL A 136 -3.65 2.91 -8.86
CA VAL A 136 -2.41 3.22 -9.61
C VAL A 136 -2.05 2.19 -10.67
N HIS A 137 -2.53 0.93 -10.58
CA HIS A 137 -2.23 -0.09 -11.59
C HIS A 137 -2.82 0.26 -12.97
N PHE A 138 -3.96 0.94 -12.99
CA PHE A 138 -4.62 1.36 -14.23
C PHE A 138 -3.79 2.37 -15.05
N PRO A 139 -3.40 3.55 -14.54
CA PRO A 139 -2.55 4.47 -15.29
C PRO A 139 -1.17 3.88 -15.58
N VAL A 140 -0.61 3.07 -14.66
CA VAL A 140 0.68 2.39 -14.84
C VAL A 140 0.64 1.41 -16.02
N ALA A 141 -0.47 0.72 -16.27
CA ALA A 141 -0.60 -0.16 -17.44
C ALA A 141 -1.03 0.60 -18.70
N LEU A 142 -2.07 1.44 -18.60
CA LEU A 142 -2.76 2.01 -19.76
C LEU A 142 -1.95 3.10 -20.47
N ILE A 143 -1.24 3.96 -19.76
CA ILE A 143 -0.50 5.07 -20.37
C ILE A 143 0.74 4.56 -21.15
N PRO A 144 1.59 3.67 -20.60
CA PRO A 144 2.65 3.02 -21.38
C PRO A 144 2.11 2.18 -22.54
N PHE A 145 0.99 1.47 -22.36
CA PHE A 145 0.35 0.74 -23.45
C PHE A 145 -0.14 1.67 -24.57
N ALA A 146 -0.71 2.83 -24.21
CA ALA A 146 -1.09 3.86 -25.18
C ALA A 146 0.10 4.35 -25.99
N ALA A 147 1.25 4.57 -25.33
CA ALA A 147 2.49 4.96 -26.00
C ALA A 147 3.03 3.90 -26.94
N LEU A 148 3.02 2.63 -26.52
CA LEU A 148 3.38 1.49 -27.37
C LEU A 148 2.53 1.45 -28.64
N LEU A 149 1.21 1.57 -28.52
CA LEU A 149 0.30 1.58 -29.66
C LEU A 149 0.53 2.79 -30.58
N ALA A 150 0.78 3.97 -30.02
CA ALA A 150 1.07 5.19 -30.78
C ALA A 150 2.36 5.06 -31.61
N ILE A 151 3.39 4.37 -31.09
CA ILE A 151 4.64 4.07 -31.79
C ILE A 151 4.44 2.96 -32.84
N LEU A 152 3.65 1.94 -32.51
CA LEU A 152 3.43 0.79 -33.38
C LEU A 152 2.52 1.10 -34.57
N SER A 153 1.61 2.07 -34.42
CA SER A 153 0.70 2.56 -35.46
C SER A 153 1.39 2.93 -36.78
N PRO A 154 2.39 3.85 -36.81
CA PRO A 154 3.15 4.15 -38.02
C PRO A 154 4.06 3.00 -38.44
N LEU A 155 4.65 2.25 -37.50
CA LEU A 155 5.57 1.14 -37.79
C LEU A 155 4.87 -0.01 -38.55
N LEU A 156 3.65 -0.37 -38.14
CA LEU A 156 2.84 -1.40 -38.79
C LEU A 156 1.92 -0.85 -39.89
N ARG A 157 1.94 0.47 -40.13
CA ARG A 157 1.04 1.17 -41.07
C ARG A 157 -0.45 0.90 -40.81
N LYS A 158 -0.84 0.70 -39.53
CA LYS A 158 -2.22 0.40 -39.12
C LYS A 158 -2.83 1.57 -38.36
N PRO A 159 -3.64 2.43 -39.00
CA PRO A 159 -4.19 3.62 -38.35
C PRO A 159 -5.18 3.29 -37.21
N ALA A 160 -5.73 2.07 -37.17
CA ALA A 160 -6.58 1.60 -36.08
C ALA A 160 -5.90 1.67 -34.70
N PHE A 161 -4.56 1.51 -34.65
CA PHE A 161 -3.82 1.57 -33.40
C PHE A 161 -3.80 2.97 -32.77
N ASN A 162 -3.98 4.03 -33.57
CA ASN A 162 -4.15 5.38 -33.04
C ASN A 162 -5.43 5.51 -32.20
N GLN A 163 -6.52 4.88 -32.63
CA GLN A 163 -7.79 4.93 -31.90
C GLN A 163 -7.67 4.19 -30.55
N LEU A 164 -7.06 3.01 -30.54
CA LEU A 164 -6.80 2.27 -29.29
C LEU A 164 -5.84 3.02 -28.38
N ALA A 165 -4.81 3.67 -28.94
CA ALA A 165 -3.90 4.51 -28.16
C ALA A 165 -4.65 5.67 -27.48
N ASP A 166 -5.54 6.36 -28.22
CA ASP A 166 -6.31 7.48 -27.69
C ASP A 166 -7.27 7.03 -26.58
N ILE A 167 -8.00 5.93 -26.78
CA ILE A 167 -8.90 5.35 -25.76
C ILE A 167 -8.12 4.96 -24.51
N SER A 168 -6.97 4.31 -24.67
CA SER A 168 -6.12 3.89 -23.55
C SER A 168 -5.56 5.09 -22.79
N LEU A 169 -5.14 6.14 -23.49
CA LEU A 169 -4.68 7.38 -22.88
C LEU A 169 -5.80 8.04 -22.06
N PHE A 170 -7.02 8.16 -22.60
CA PHE A 170 -8.13 8.80 -21.90
C PHE A 170 -8.55 8.03 -20.64
N ALA A 171 -8.64 6.69 -20.75
CA ALA A 171 -8.92 5.83 -19.60
C ALA A 171 -7.80 5.92 -18.54
N GLY A 172 -6.53 5.89 -18.98
CA GLY A 172 -5.37 6.04 -18.10
C GLY A 172 -5.31 7.42 -17.43
N ALA A 173 -5.61 8.50 -18.15
CA ALA A 173 -5.62 9.86 -17.60
C ALA A 173 -6.71 10.02 -16.54
N PHE A 174 -7.91 9.49 -16.79
CA PHE A 174 -8.98 9.48 -15.79
C PHE A 174 -8.56 8.72 -14.52
N ALA A 175 -8.02 7.51 -14.68
CA ALA A 175 -7.55 6.71 -13.56
C ALA A 175 -6.38 7.38 -12.81
N ALA A 176 -5.47 8.08 -13.50
CA ALA A 176 -4.39 8.84 -12.89
C ALA A 176 -4.91 9.98 -11.99
N VAL A 177 -5.97 10.68 -12.40
CA VAL A 177 -6.60 11.72 -11.58
C VAL A 177 -7.20 11.12 -10.31
N VAL A 178 -7.95 10.02 -10.43
CA VAL A 178 -8.51 9.30 -9.27
C VAL A 178 -7.39 8.84 -8.34
N ALA A 179 -6.36 8.20 -8.90
CA ALA A 179 -5.22 7.70 -8.12
C ALA A 179 -4.46 8.83 -7.41
N ALA A 180 -4.29 10.00 -8.05
CA ALA A 180 -3.64 11.15 -7.45
C ALA A 180 -4.45 11.68 -6.25
N ILE A 181 -5.77 11.86 -6.40
CA ILE A 181 -6.64 12.31 -5.29
C ILE A 181 -6.52 11.35 -4.10
N MET A 182 -6.63 10.05 -4.36
CA MET A 182 -6.49 9.02 -3.33
C MET A 182 -5.08 9.00 -2.72
N GLY A 183 -4.05 9.26 -3.52
CA GLY A 183 -2.65 9.31 -3.07
C GLY A 183 -2.38 10.46 -2.10
N TRP A 184 -2.99 11.62 -2.30
CA TRP A 184 -2.89 12.73 -1.35
C TRP A 184 -3.52 12.39 0.01
N ILE A 185 -4.63 11.65 0.02
CA ILE A 185 -5.28 11.17 1.25
C ILE A 185 -4.44 10.07 1.92
N ALA A 186 -3.84 9.18 1.13
CA ALA A 186 -2.95 8.14 1.66
C ALA A 186 -1.70 8.77 2.30
N ALA A 187 -1.06 9.72 1.61
CA ALA A 187 0.15 10.40 2.09
C ALA A 187 -0.07 11.23 3.36
N SER A 188 -1.26 11.81 3.58
CA SER A 188 -1.54 12.58 4.80
C SER A 188 -1.59 11.74 6.07
N GLN A 189 -1.61 10.42 5.95
CA GLN A 189 -1.65 9.48 7.08
C GLN A 189 -0.32 8.76 7.31
N SER A 190 0.63 8.87 6.39
CA SER A 190 1.87 8.12 6.44
C SER A 190 2.98 8.97 7.07
N SER A 191 3.55 8.51 8.18
CA SER A 191 4.79 9.07 8.75
C SER A 191 5.96 8.18 8.36
N TYR A 192 6.93 8.74 7.66
CA TYR A 192 8.15 8.05 7.22
C TYR A 192 9.39 8.69 7.87
N PRO A 193 10.45 7.90 8.13
CA PRO A 193 11.77 8.43 8.49
C PRO A 193 12.33 9.37 7.42
N ASP A 194 13.25 10.26 7.78
CA ASP A 194 13.73 11.38 6.96
C ASP A 194 14.20 11.00 5.54
N ASN A 195 14.83 9.84 5.37
CA ASN A 195 15.29 9.38 4.05
C ASN A 195 14.13 8.93 3.14
N LEU A 196 13.06 8.40 3.72
CA LEU A 196 11.92 7.85 3.00
C LEU A 196 10.80 8.88 2.81
N SER A 197 10.73 9.90 3.68
CA SER A 197 9.84 11.06 3.52
C SER A 197 10.17 11.88 2.25
N VAL A 198 11.45 12.00 1.90
CA VAL A 198 11.91 12.61 0.65
C VAL A 198 11.44 11.81 -0.57
N ILE A 199 11.53 10.48 -0.52
CA ILE A 199 11.03 9.59 -1.58
C ILE A 199 9.51 9.74 -1.73
N LEU A 200 8.78 9.84 -0.63
CA LEU A 200 7.33 10.08 -0.64
C LEU A 200 7.00 11.40 -1.33
N GLU A 201 7.75 12.47 -1.04
CA GLU A 201 7.54 13.77 -1.66
C GLU A 201 7.75 13.71 -3.18
N TYR A 202 8.83 13.07 -3.64
CA TYR A 202 9.06 12.84 -5.06
C TYR A 202 7.92 12.06 -5.71
N HIS A 203 7.51 10.94 -5.11
CA HIS A 203 6.42 10.11 -5.64
C HIS A 203 5.10 10.91 -5.74
N ARG A 204 4.77 11.71 -4.72
CA ARG A 204 3.54 12.52 -4.67
C ARG A 204 3.49 13.58 -5.77
N TRP A 205 4.58 14.32 -5.96
CA TRP A 205 4.66 15.34 -7.01
C TRP A 205 4.73 14.73 -8.40
N LEU A 206 5.44 13.61 -8.58
CA LEU A 206 5.47 12.87 -9.85
C LEU A 206 4.08 12.32 -10.20
N GLY A 207 3.37 11.71 -9.26
CA GLY A 207 2.01 11.21 -9.47
C GLY A 207 1.02 12.33 -9.86
N THR A 208 1.10 13.49 -9.19
CA THR A 208 0.29 14.67 -9.53
C THR A 208 0.66 15.23 -10.93
N SER A 209 1.95 15.19 -11.28
CA SER A 209 2.43 15.59 -12.60
C SER A 209 1.93 14.64 -13.70
N VAL A 210 1.91 13.33 -13.45
CA VAL A 210 1.32 12.34 -14.37
C VAL A 210 -0.16 12.65 -14.61
N ALA A 211 -0.94 12.86 -13.55
CA ALA A 211 -2.38 13.14 -13.67
C ALA A 211 -2.66 14.43 -14.48
N THR A 212 -1.95 15.51 -14.16
CA THR A 212 -2.11 16.81 -14.84
C THR A 212 -1.66 16.76 -16.29
N LEU A 213 -0.45 16.24 -16.57
CA LEU A 213 0.07 16.16 -17.94
C LEU A 213 -0.72 15.17 -18.80
N ALA A 214 -1.18 14.04 -18.25
CA ALA A 214 -2.02 13.10 -18.99
C ALA A 214 -3.36 13.74 -19.39
N ALA A 215 -3.97 14.55 -18.52
CA ALA A 215 -5.17 15.31 -18.85
C ALA A 215 -4.90 16.39 -19.92
N LEU A 216 -3.79 17.12 -19.82
CA LEU A 216 -3.40 18.14 -20.80
C LEU A 216 -3.10 17.52 -22.18
N VAL A 217 -2.34 16.43 -22.23
CA VAL A 217 -2.07 15.71 -23.48
C VAL A 217 -3.37 15.14 -24.05
N SER A 218 -4.26 14.60 -23.22
CA SER A 218 -5.59 14.16 -23.65
C SER A 218 -6.36 15.30 -24.33
N ALA A 219 -6.37 16.49 -23.73
CA ALA A 219 -6.99 17.68 -24.35
C ALA A 219 -6.32 18.04 -25.69
N VAL A 220 -4.98 18.11 -25.74
CA VAL A 220 -4.23 18.39 -26.98
C VAL A 220 -4.59 17.42 -28.09
N ILE A 221 -4.69 16.12 -27.80
CA ILE A 221 -5.04 15.09 -28.77
C ILE A 221 -6.49 15.22 -29.24
N LEU A 222 -7.42 15.61 -28.37
CA LEU A 222 -8.82 15.87 -28.73
C LEU A 222 -8.97 17.07 -29.66
N TYR A 223 -8.25 18.17 -29.39
CA TYR A 223 -8.35 19.41 -30.18
C TYR A 223 -7.49 19.38 -31.45
N TRP A 224 -6.30 18.76 -31.41
CA TRP A 224 -5.35 18.68 -32.51
C TRP A 224 -4.90 17.24 -32.79
N PRO A 225 -5.79 16.37 -33.31
CA PRO A 225 -5.53 14.93 -33.44
C PRO A 225 -4.40 14.58 -34.42
N LYS A 226 -4.05 15.49 -35.34
CA LYS A 226 -2.96 15.34 -36.32
C LYS A 226 -1.67 16.07 -35.93
N THR A 227 -1.49 16.42 -34.65
CA THR A 227 -0.27 17.10 -34.18
C THR A 227 0.99 16.28 -34.46
N ARG A 228 2.05 16.93 -34.95
CA ARG A 228 3.37 16.30 -35.16
C ARG A 228 4.04 15.84 -33.87
N TYR A 229 3.57 16.34 -32.73
CA TYR A 229 4.09 16.02 -31.40
C TYR A 229 3.40 14.82 -30.76
N ARG A 230 2.54 14.09 -31.49
CA ARG A 230 1.75 12.97 -30.94
C ARG A 230 2.64 11.91 -30.29
N ILE A 231 3.51 11.24 -31.06
CA ILE A 231 4.38 10.18 -30.53
C ILE A 231 5.27 10.66 -29.36
N PRO A 232 5.98 11.81 -29.45
CA PRO A 232 6.82 12.24 -28.32
C PRO A 232 6.02 12.58 -27.06
N LEU A 233 4.80 13.12 -27.16
CA LEU A 233 3.95 13.37 -25.98
C LEU A 233 3.55 12.06 -25.27
N TYR A 234 3.17 11.05 -26.04
CA TYR A 234 2.84 9.73 -25.50
C TYR A 234 4.07 9.07 -24.85
N ALA A 235 5.23 9.11 -25.50
CA ALA A 235 6.47 8.56 -24.98
C ALA A 235 6.94 9.28 -23.70
N ALA A 236 6.83 10.61 -23.66
CA ALA A 236 7.17 11.40 -22.47
C ALA A 236 6.27 11.05 -21.27
N LEU A 237 4.97 10.86 -21.50
CA LEU A 237 4.05 10.41 -20.45
C LEU A 237 4.38 9.01 -19.94
N ALA A 238 4.69 8.07 -20.85
CA ALA A 238 5.08 6.72 -20.45
C ALA A 238 6.34 6.74 -19.58
N LEU A 239 7.36 7.52 -19.97
CA LEU A 239 8.58 7.67 -19.18
C LEU A 239 8.30 8.27 -17.79
N LEU A 240 7.44 9.28 -17.72
CA LEU A 240 7.03 9.89 -16.45
C LEU A 240 6.27 8.91 -15.55
N VAL A 241 5.45 8.03 -16.13
CA VAL A 241 4.76 6.97 -15.39
C VAL A 241 5.77 5.94 -14.85
N PHE A 242 6.78 5.56 -15.65
CA PHE A 242 7.84 4.66 -15.17
C PHE A 242 8.63 5.28 -14.01
N THR A 243 9.00 6.56 -14.08
CA THR A 243 9.71 7.21 -12.97
C THR A 243 8.82 7.32 -11.72
N ALA A 244 7.55 7.72 -11.87
CA ALA A 244 6.61 7.74 -10.75
C ALA A 244 6.42 6.36 -10.11
N GLY A 245 6.32 5.31 -10.94
CA GLY A 245 6.22 3.92 -10.51
C GLY A 245 7.46 3.41 -9.78
N HIS A 246 8.66 3.78 -10.24
CA HIS A 246 9.91 3.44 -9.57
C HIS A 246 9.95 3.99 -8.13
N PHE A 247 9.69 5.29 -7.94
CA PHE A 247 9.63 5.87 -6.60
C PHE A 247 8.48 5.29 -5.75
N GLY A 248 7.37 4.91 -6.38
CA GLY A 248 6.28 4.20 -5.70
C GLY A 248 6.71 2.81 -5.20
N GLY A 249 7.50 2.08 -5.99
CA GLY A 249 8.10 0.81 -5.58
C GLY A 249 9.14 0.99 -4.47
N SER A 250 9.97 2.04 -4.53
CA SER A 250 10.95 2.35 -3.49
C SER A 250 10.31 2.64 -2.13
N LEU A 251 9.07 3.13 -2.08
CA LEU A 251 8.32 3.28 -0.81
C LEU A 251 7.96 1.95 -0.16
N ILE A 252 7.81 0.88 -0.96
CA ILE A 252 7.41 -0.45 -0.50
C ILE A 252 8.63 -1.33 -0.22
N TYR A 253 9.62 -1.29 -1.11
CA TYR A 253 10.78 -2.18 -1.10
C TYR A 253 12.05 -1.52 -0.53
N GLY A 254 12.03 -0.22 -0.25
CA GLY A 254 13.15 0.54 0.31
C GLY A 254 13.95 1.35 -0.73
N PRO A 255 14.93 2.15 -0.26
CA PRO A 255 15.68 3.09 -1.10
C PRO A 255 16.58 2.40 -2.14
N ASP A 256 17.03 1.18 -1.87
CA ASP A 256 17.91 0.40 -2.77
C ASP A 256 17.13 -0.37 -3.85
N TYR A 257 15.82 -0.13 -3.98
CA TYR A 257 14.99 -0.77 -4.99
C TYR A 257 15.43 -0.38 -6.41
N LEU A 258 16.04 -1.33 -7.12
CA LEU A 258 16.36 -1.25 -8.55
C LEU A 258 15.36 -2.13 -9.30
N PHE A 259 14.38 -1.47 -9.93
CA PHE A 259 13.37 -1.97 -10.89
C PHE A 259 13.04 -3.48 -10.86
#